data_AF-A0AA50VIN3-F1
#
_entry.id   AF-A0AA50VIN3-F1
#
_cell.length_a   1.000
_cell.length_b   1.000
_cell.length_c   1.000
_cell.angle_alpha   90.00
_cell.angle_beta   90.00
_cell.angle_gamma   90.00
#
_symmetry.space_group_name_H-M   'P 1'
#
loop_
_entity.id
_entity.type
_entity.pdbx_description
1 polymer ?
#
loop_
_entity_poly.entity_id
_entity_poly.type
_entity_poly.pdbx_seq_one_letter_code
_entity_poly.pdbx_strand_id
1 'polypeptide(L)'
;HRYIWNYGALPQTWENPQHIDAGTQARGDNDPIDVIEIGQRVASRGDVITVKILGTLALIDEGETDWKLLAIDVRDPAAGNLNGPSDVEAQFPGLLRATVEWFRLYKVPDG
;
A
#
# COMPACT_ATOMS: atom_id res chain seq x y z
N HIS A 1 8.30 1.83 -16.44
CA HIS A 1 8.24 1.11 -15.16
C HIS A 1 7.13 1.78 -14.36
N ARG A 2 5.96 1.14 -14.22
CA ARG A 2 4.74 1.82 -13.73
C ARG A 2 4.69 1.82 -12.20
N TYR A 3 4.89 0.68 -11.54
CA TYR A 3 4.87 0.55 -10.07
C TYR A 3 6.28 0.37 -9.49
N ILE A 4 6.49 0.87 -8.28
CA ILE A 4 7.77 0.76 -7.54
C ILE A 4 7.72 -0.28 -6.40
N TRP A 5 6.61 -1.04 -6.28
CA TRP A 5 6.41 -2.18 -5.37
C TRP A 5 5.69 -3.32 -6.09
N ASN A 6 5.56 -4.47 -5.43
CA ASN A 6 4.48 -5.40 -5.76
C ASN A 6 3.16 -4.82 -5.23
N TYR A 7 2.14 -4.79 -6.07
CA TYR A 7 0.84 -4.20 -5.76
C TYR A 7 -0.26 -5.26 -5.84
N GLY A 8 -1.17 -5.25 -4.88
CA GLY A 8 -2.31 -6.16 -4.82
C GLY A 8 -3.27 -5.75 -3.71
N ALA A 9 -4.04 -6.70 -3.19
CA ALA A 9 -5.05 -6.44 -2.16
C ALA A 9 -5.14 -7.59 -1.16
N LEU A 10 -5.75 -7.35 0.01
CA LEU A 10 -6.09 -8.43 0.95
C LEU A 10 -7.45 -9.05 0.58
N PRO A 11 -7.53 -10.38 0.39
CA PRO A 11 -8.81 -11.04 0.15
C PRO A 11 -9.73 -10.91 1.36
N GLN A 12 -11.04 -11.03 1.14
CA GLN A 12 -12.07 -10.96 2.19
C GLN A 12 -12.12 -9.60 2.92
N THR A 13 -11.70 -8.54 2.24
CA THR A 13 -11.85 -7.15 2.69
C THR A 13 -12.68 -6.37 1.68
N TRP A 14 -13.22 -5.23 2.11
CA TRP A 14 -13.99 -4.34 1.26
C TRP A 14 -14.05 -2.93 1.86
N GLU A 15 -13.63 -1.95 1.09
CA GLU A 15 -13.76 -0.52 1.32
C GLU A 15 -15.19 -0.10 1.01
N ASN A 16 -16.08 -0.22 1.99
CA ASN A 16 -17.52 -0.02 1.79
C ASN A 16 -17.86 1.43 1.32
N PRO A 17 -18.43 1.63 0.12
CA PRO A 17 -18.76 2.95 -0.41
C PRO A 17 -19.94 3.62 0.31
N GLN A 18 -20.65 2.88 1.16
CA GLN A 18 -21.73 3.42 1.98
C GLN A 18 -21.21 3.98 3.32
N HIS A 19 -20.00 3.62 3.73
CA HIS A 19 -19.35 4.06 4.95
C HIS A 19 -18.52 5.32 4.68
N ILE A 20 -18.55 6.30 5.60
CA ILE A 20 -17.64 7.45 5.59
C ILE A 20 -16.58 7.20 6.65
N ASP A 21 -15.32 7.08 6.24
CA ASP A 21 -14.22 6.90 7.16
C ASP A 21 -13.94 8.17 7.96
N ALA A 22 -13.64 8.02 9.26
CA ALA A 22 -13.44 9.15 10.15
C ALA A 22 -12.09 9.86 9.94
N GLY A 23 -11.07 9.16 9.43
CA GLY A 23 -9.74 9.71 9.16
C GLY A 23 -9.68 10.51 7.85
N THR A 24 -10.39 10.06 6.82
CA THR A 24 -10.39 10.69 5.49
C THR A 24 -11.59 11.60 5.24
N GLN A 25 -12.71 11.40 5.97
CA GLN A 25 -14.00 12.04 5.71
C GLN A 25 -14.56 11.73 4.31
N ALA A 26 -14.15 10.62 3.71
CA ALA A 26 -14.56 10.16 2.39
C ALA A 26 -15.22 8.77 2.44
N ARG A 27 -15.93 8.39 1.36
CA ARG A 27 -16.50 7.04 1.21
C ARG A 27 -15.46 6.06 0.71
N GLY A 28 -15.56 4.77 1.02
CA GLY A 28 -14.67 3.75 0.44
C GLY A 28 -14.79 3.64 -1.08
N ASP A 29 -13.72 3.24 -1.75
CA ASP A 29 -13.61 3.10 -3.21
C ASP A 29 -14.32 1.85 -3.79
N ASN A 30 -15.01 1.08 -2.95
CA ASN A 30 -15.77 -0.13 -3.30
C ASN A 30 -14.91 -1.35 -3.69
N ASP A 31 -13.60 -1.33 -3.47
CA ASP A 31 -12.70 -2.45 -3.74
C ASP A 31 -12.17 -3.13 -2.47
N PRO A 32 -11.50 -4.29 -2.57
CA PRO A 32 -10.73 -4.84 -1.46
C PRO A 32 -9.57 -3.91 -1.08
N ILE A 33 -9.19 -3.87 0.19
CA ILE A 33 -8.14 -2.97 0.67
C ILE A 33 -6.79 -3.26 0.00
N ASP A 34 -6.12 -2.20 -0.46
CA ASP A 34 -4.89 -2.30 -1.22
C ASP A 34 -3.66 -2.56 -0.36
N VAL A 35 -2.68 -3.23 -0.96
CA VAL A 35 -1.41 -3.59 -0.33
C VAL A 35 -0.25 -3.25 -1.25
N ILE A 36 0.72 -2.52 -0.70
CA ILE A 36 2.05 -2.31 -1.28
C ILE A 36 3.06 -3.19 -0.54
N GLU A 37 3.62 -4.18 -1.24
CA GLU A 37 4.58 -5.13 -0.68
C GLU A 37 6.01 -4.75 -1.11
N ILE A 38 6.88 -4.48 -0.13
CA ILE A 38 8.19 -3.80 -0.32
C ILE A 38 9.40 -4.74 -0.34
N GLY A 39 9.18 -6.05 -0.31
CA GLY A 39 10.24 -7.06 -0.34
C GLY A 39 11.03 -7.03 -1.65
N GLN A 40 12.21 -7.64 -1.62
CA GLN A 40 13.12 -7.64 -2.77
C GLN A 40 12.64 -8.54 -3.93
N ARG A 41 11.75 -9.49 -3.67
CA ARG A 41 11.23 -10.41 -4.69
C ARG A 41 10.24 -9.66 -5.57
N VAL A 42 10.44 -9.71 -6.89
CA VAL A 42 9.39 -9.31 -7.84
C VAL A 42 8.35 -10.42 -7.94
N ALA A 43 7.10 -10.16 -7.53
CA ALA A 43 6.01 -11.12 -7.54
C ALA A 43 5.39 -11.26 -8.93
N SER A 44 4.80 -12.43 -9.21
CA SER A 44 3.97 -12.64 -10.39
C SER A 44 2.52 -12.25 -10.10
N ARG A 45 1.79 -11.78 -11.12
CA ARG A 45 0.35 -11.50 -10.98
C ARG A 45 -0.38 -12.79 -10.57
N GLY A 46 -1.19 -12.70 -9.51
CA GLY A 46 -1.92 -13.84 -8.96
C GLY A 46 -1.16 -14.63 -7.89
N ASP A 47 0.08 -14.25 -7.56
CA ASP A 47 0.78 -14.81 -6.39
C ASP A 47 -0.01 -14.51 -5.10
N VAL A 48 -0.16 -15.52 -4.24
CA VAL A 48 -0.67 -15.35 -2.88
C VAL A 48 0.51 -15.40 -1.93
N ILE A 49 0.76 -14.28 -1.25
CA ILE A 49 1.95 -14.07 -0.41
C ILE A 49 1.51 -13.83 1.03
N THR A 50 2.15 -14.51 1.97
CA THR A 50 2.00 -14.19 3.40
C THR A 50 2.85 -12.98 3.72
N VAL A 51 2.22 -11.91 4.18
CA VAL A 51 2.88 -10.64 4.46
C VAL A 51 2.73 -10.23 5.92
N LYS A 52 3.68 -9.45 6.42
CA LYS A 52 3.58 -8.71 7.68
C LYS A 52 3.21 -7.26 7.38
N ILE A 53 2.19 -6.73 8.04
CA ILE A 53 1.79 -5.33 7.94
C ILE A 53 2.74 -4.46 8.76
N LEU A 54 3.22 -3.38 8.15
CA LEU A 54 4.17 -2.44 8.73
C LEU A 54 3.56 -1.05 8.95
N GLY A 55 2.45 -0.74 8.29
CA GLY A 55 1.77 0.55 8.42
C GLY A 55 0.68 0.73 7.37
N THR A 56 0.19 1.95 7.23
CA THR A 56 -0.81 2.31 6.22
C THR A 56 -0.61 3.76 5.76
N LEU A 57 -1.06 4.05 4.54
CA LEU A 57 -1.23 5.38 3.98
C LEU A 57 -2.72 5.61 3.71
N ALA A 58 -3.26 6.72 4.22
CA ALA A 58 -4.60 7.18 3.90
C ALA A 58 -4.55 7.98 2.59
N LEU A 59 -4.76 7.33 1.45
CA LEU A 59 -4.94 8.04 0.18
C LEU A 59 -6.41 8.47 0.06
N ILE A 60 -6.60 9.70 -0.41
CA ILE A 60 -7.90 10.14 -0.94
C ILE A 60 -7.74 10.17 -2.45
N ASP A 61 -8.29 9.18 -3.14
CA ASP A 61 -8.20 9.05 -4.59
C ASP A 61 -9.51 9.49 -5.22
N GLU A 62 -9.48 10.57 -6.00
CA GLU A 62 -10.67 11.15 -6.65
C GLU A 62 -11.87 11.42 -5.71
N GLY A 63 -11.60 11.63 -4.42
CA GLY A 63 -12.62 11.90 -3.39
C GLY A 63 -13.09 10.67 -2.61
N GLU A 64 -12.49 9.51 -2.88
CA GLU A 64 -12.77 8.24 -2.20
C GLU A 64 -11.62 7.88 -1.25
N THR A 65 -11.95 7.15 -0.18
CA THR A 65 -10.97 6.55 0.73
C THR A 65 -10.40 5.33 0.05
N ASP A 66 -9.08 5.31 -0.02
CA ASP A 66 -8.33 4.27 -0.70
C ASP A 66 -7.09 3.93 0.13
N TRP A 67 -7.25 3.04 1.12
CA TRP A 67 -6.17 2.71 2.04
C TRP A 67 -5.09 1.89 1.36
N LYS A 68 -3.84 2.33 1.48
CA LYS A 68 -2.67 1.57 1.02
C LYS A 68 -1.93 0.97 2.21
N LEU A 69 -2.11 -0.33 2.44
CA LEU A 69 -1.37 -1.04 3.48
C LEU A 69 0.08 -1.24 3.06
N LEU A 70 1.01 -0.85 3.93
CA LEU A 70 2.43 -1.12 3.77
C LEU A 70 2.75 -2.49 4.34
N ALA A 71 3.32 -3.38 3.54
CA ALA A 71 3.59 -4.75 3.94
C ALA A 71 4.92 -5.29 3.40
N ILE A 72 5.39 -6.40 3.97
CA ILE A 72 6.57 -7.14 3.47
C ILE A 72 6.31 -8.65 3.52
N ASP A 73 6.75 -9.40 2.50
CA ASP A 73 6.75 -10.88 2.52
C ASP A 73 7.48 -11.38 3.78
N VAL A 74 6.85 -12.26 4.54
CA VAL A 74 7.45 -12.82 5.78
C VAL A 74 8.73 -13.63 5.52
N ARG A 75 8.98 -14.02 4.27
CA ARG A 75 10.18 -14.73 3.83
C ARG A 75 11.29 -13.78 3.37
N ASP A 76 11.03 -12.48 3.26
CA ASP A 76 12.06 -11.52 2.92
C ASP A 76 13.12 -11.48 4.04
N PRO A 77 14.43 -11.48 3.72
CA PRO A 77 15.49 -11.40 4.72
C PRO A 77 15.40 -10.17 5.64
N ALA A 78 14.81 -9.07 5.16
CA ALA A 78 14.58 -7.86 5.94
C ALA A 78 13.40 -7.97 6.91
N ALA A 79 12.45 -8.89 6.67
CA ALA A 79 11.17 -8.93 7.39
C ALA A 79 11.35 -9.02 8.91
N GLY A 80 12.36 -9.72 9.41
CA GLY A 80 12.64 -9.85 10.84
C GLY A 80 12.98 -8.51 11.53
N ASN A 81 13.52 -7.54 10.79
CA ASN A 81 13.99 -6.26 11.32
C ASN A 81 12.99 -5.12 11.16
N LEU A 82 11.90 -5.32 10.41
CA LEU A 82 10.90 -4.29 10.12
C LEU A 82 9.64 -4.52 10.93
N ASN A 83 9.30 -3.65 11.87
CA ASN A 83 8.07 -3.78 12.68
C ASN A 83 7.19 -2.52 12.65
N GLY A 84 7.61 -1.50 11.91
CA GLY A 84 6.82 -0.30 11.69
C GLY A 84 7.43 0.62 10.63
N PRO A 85 6.79 1.77 10.34
CA PRO A 85 7.25 2.68 9.30
C PRO A 85 8.62 3.29 9.59
N SER A 86 8.97 3.49 10.88
CA SER A 86 10.29 3.99 11.27
C SER A 86 11.43 3.03 10.89
N ASP A 87 11.21 1.72 11.01
CA ASP A 87 12.19 0.71 10.59
C ASP A 87 12.31 0.69 9.06
N VAL A 88 11.19 0.86 8.35
CA VAL A 88 11.17 0.96 6.88
C VAL A 88 12.00 2.15 6.41
N GLU A 89 11.85 3.33 7.02
CA GLU A 89 12.65 4.50 6.65
C GLU A 89 14.14 4.33 7.02
N ALA A 90 14.44 3.66 8.14
CA ALA A 90 15.82 3.38 8.53
C ALA A 90 16.51 2.39 7.57
N GLN A 91 15.79 1.36 7.11
CA GLN A 91 16.34 0.31 6.25
C GLN A 91 16.25 0.62 4.76
N PHE A 92 15.21 1.35 4.33
CA PHE A 92 14.96 1.77 2.96
C PHE A 92 14.74 3.30 2.88
N PRO A 93 15.79 4.11 3.10
CA PRO A 93 15.66 5.56 3.18
C PRO A 93 15.01 6.16 1.93
N GLY A 94 13.97 6.96 2.13
CA GLY A 94 13.23 7.65 1.08
C GLY A 94 12.13 6.83 0.39
N LEU A 95 11.97 5.54 0.68
CA LEU A 95 10.91 4.71 0.09
C LEU A 95 9.51 5.23 0.43
N LEU A 96 9.27 5.62 1.69
CA LEU A 96 7.98 6.14 2.11
C LEU A 96 7.63 7.46 1.41
N ARG A 97 8.62 8.35 1.25
CA ARG A 97 8.44 9.59 0.50
C ARG A 97 8.15 9.32 -0.98
N ALA A 98 8.91 8.43 -1.62
CA ALA A 98 8.66 8.04 -3.00
C ALA A 98 7.27 7.41 -3.18
N THR A 99 6.78 6.69 -2.16
CA THR A 99 5.41 6.13 -2.13
C THR A 99 4.35 7.20 -2.21
N VAL A 100 4.44 8.20 -1.33
CA VAL A 100 3.51 9.32 -1.32
C VAL A 100 3.58 10.12 -2.63
N GLU A 101 4.77 10.35 -3.16
CA GLU A 101 4.95 11.07 -4.43
C GLU A 101 4.36 10.31 -5.61
N TRP A 102 4.51 8.98 -5.65
CA TRP A 102 3.95 8.14 -6.69
C TRP A 102 2.42 8.26 -6.75
N PHE A 103 1.73 8.04 -5.62
CA PHE A 103 0.26 8.14 -5.57
C PHE A 103 -0.27 9.56 -5.79
N ARG A 104 0.54 10.60 -5.56
CA ARG A 104 0.14 11.98 -5.91
C ARG A 104 0.18 12.27 -7.41
N LEU A 105 1.06 11.60 -8.15
CA LEU A 105 1.38 11.97 -9.53
C LEU A 105 0.93 10.95 -10.58
N TYR A 106 0.57 9.73 -10.19
CA TYR A 106 0.36 8.63 -11.13
C TYR A 106 -0.74 8.87 -12.17
N LYS A 107 -1.77 9.68 -11.84
CA LYS A 107 -2.87 10.06 -12.74
C LYS A 107 -2.68 11.39 -13.48
N VAL A 108 -1.63 12.16 -13.17
CA VAL A 108 -1.37 13.46 -13.84
C VAL A 108 -1.23 13.32 -15.36
N PRO A 109 -0.57 12.29 -15.91
CA PRO A 109 -0.44 12.12 -17.36
C PRO A 109 -1.73 11.70 -18.08
N ASP A 110 -2.78 11.31 -17.35
CA ASP A 110 -4.05 10.85 -17.94
C ASP A 110 -5.03 12.01 -18.21
N GLY A 111 -4.62 13.26 -17.97
CA GLY A 111 -5.37 14.51 -18.18
C GLY A 111 -4.73 15.52 -19.10
#